data_AF-A0A7C8ZCW6-F1
#
_entry.id   AF-A0A7C8ZCW6-F1
#
_cell.length_a   1.000
_cell.length_b   1.000
_cell.length_c   1.000
_cell.angle_alpha   90.00
_cell.angle_beta   90.00
_cell.angle_gamma   90.00
#
_symmetry.space_group_name_H-M   'P 1'
#
loop_
_entity.id
_entity.type
_entity.pdbx_description
1 polymer ?
#
loop_
_entity_poly.entity_id
_entity_poly.type
_entity_poly.pdbx_seq_one_letter_code
_entity_poly.pdbx_strand_id
1 'polypeptide(L)'
;DYLQTRHHEFYFTVQEGIDALEEVIYHIETYDVTTIRASTPMFLMSRKIKSLGVKMVISGEGSDEIFGGYLYFHKAPNKKEFHQETCRKIKALHLYDCLRANKATSAWGVEARVPFLDKEFINVAMSIDPEW
;
A
#
# COMPACT_ATOMS: atom_id res chain seq x y z
N ASP A 1 -19.34 10.37 -2.97
CA ASP A 1 -20.79 10.32 -3.29
C ASP A 1 -21.44 8.97 -3.04
N TYR A 2 -21.10 7.89 -3.78
CA TYR A 2 -21.76 6.58 -3.64
C TYR A 2 -21.79 6.02 -2.19
N LEU A 3 -20.64 6.04 -1.49
CA LEU A 3 -20.52 5.51 -0.13
C LEU A 3 -20.98 6.51 0.97
N GLN A 4 -21.38 7.73 0.59
CA GLN A 4 -21.81 8.79 1.51
C GLN A 4 -20.82 9.08 2.67
N THR A 5 -19.52 8.91 2.43
CA THR A 5 -18.48 9.24 3.41
C THR A 5 -18.26 10.75 3.47
N ARG A 6 -17.76 11.23 4.61
CA ARG A 6 -17.16 12.57 4.67
C ARG A 6 -15.83 12.54 3.92
N HIS A 7 -15.88 12.88 2.65
CA HIS A 7 -14.71 12.84 1.77
C HIS A 7 -13.80 14.06 2.01
N HIS A 8 -12.49 13.82 2.02
CA HIS A 8 -11.47 14.85 2.17
C HIS A 8 -10.48 14.71 1.02
N GLU A 9 -10.48 15.67 0.11
CA GLU A 9 -9.51 15.75 -0.97
C GLU A 9 -8.31 16.57 -0.52
N PHE A 10 -7.12 16.01 -0.71
CA PHE A 10 -5.88 16.71 -0.43
C PHE A 10 -5.10 16.88 -1.73
N TYR A 11 -4.60 18.09 -1.92
CA TYR A 11 -3.80 18.48 -3.05
C TYR A 11 -2.39 18.79 -2.55
N PHE A 12 -1.39 18.41 -3.35
CA PHE A 12 -0.01 18.84 -3.18
C PHE A 12 0.54 19.21 -4.55
N THR A 13 1.48 20.13 -4.57
CA THR A 13 2.19 20.56 -5.76
C THR A 13 3.40 19.67 -6.03
N VAL A 14 3.89 19.67 -7.27
CA VAL A 14 5.13 18.96 -7.60
C VAL A 14 6.29 19.44 -6.73
N GLN A 15 6.37 20.75 -6.45
CA GLN A 15 7.43 21.30 -5.61
C GLN A 15 7.34 20.79 -4.17
N GLU A 16 6.14 20.76 -3.56
CA GLU A 16 5.96 20.14 -2.23
C GLU A 16 6.37 18.65 -2.22
N GLY A 17 6.15 17.94 -3.33
CA GLY A 17 6.62 16.57 -3.50
C GLY A 17 8.15 16.46 -3.54
N ILE A 18 8.82 17.35 -4.30
CA ILE A 18 10.28 17.40 -4.41
C ILE A 18 10.91 17.77 -3.06
N ASP A 19 10.37 18.80 -2.39
CA ASP A 19 10.88 19.30 -1.11
C ASP A 19 10.76 18.24 0.00
N ALA A 20 9.77 17.35 -0.08
CA ALA A 20 9.57 16.28 0.88
C ALA A 20 10.48 15.06 0.66
N LEU A 21 11.22 14.96 -0.46
CA LEU A 21 11.95 13.73 -0.81
C LEU A 21 12.97 13.31 0.24
N GLU A 22 13.70 14.25 0.84
CA GLU A 22 14.70 13.95 1.87
C GLU A 22 14.06 13.34 3.11
N GLU A 23 12.98 13.96 3.63
CA GLU A 23 12.23 13.44 4.77
C GLU A 23 11.58 12.09 4.45
N VAL A 24 11.05 11.92 3.24
CA VAL A 24 10.46 10.64 2.81
C VAL A 24 11.51 9.55 2.80
N ILE A 25 12.68 9.77 2.19
CA ILE A 25 13.77 8.77 2.18
C ILE A 25 14.23 8.45 3.60
N TYR A 26 14.37 9.46 4.45
CA TYR A 26 14.71 9.29 5.86
C TYR A 26 13.70 8.39 6.58
N HIS A 27 12.40 8.65 6.43
CA HIS A 27 11.37 7.90 7.12
C HIS A 27 11.15 6.49 6.56
N ILE A 28 11.23 6.30 5.25
CA ILE A 28 11.00 4.98 4.62
C ILE A 28 12.24 4.08 4.76
N GLU A 29 13.44 4.67 4.80
CA GLU A 29 14.73 3.97 4.90
C GLU A 29 15.00 3.05 3.70
N THR A 30 14.66 3.51 2.49
CA THR A 30 14.94 2.80 1.24
C THR A 30 15.35 3.77 0.13
N TYR A 31 16.04 3.24 -0.88
CA TYR A 31 16.40 3.94 -2.10
C TYR A 31 15.63 3.42 -3.32
N ASP A 32 14.71 2.47 -3.13
CA ASP A 32 13.91 1.92 -4.23
C ASP A 32 13.03 3.01 -4.86
N VAL A 33 13.20 3.22 -6.17
CA VAL A 33 12.55 4.30 -6.91
C VAL A 33 11.03 4.17 -6.88
N THR A 34 10.51 2.94 -7.00
CA THR A 34 9.06 2.69 -6.99
C THR A 34 8.47 3.03 -5.64
N THR A 35 9.13 2.58 -4.57
CA THR A 35 8.71 2.80 -3.19
C THR A 35 8.74 4.29 -2.85
N ILE A 36 9.81 5.02 -3.18
CA ILE A 36 9.88 6.46 -2.90
C ILE A 36 8.80 7.24 -3.65
N ARG A 37 8.61 6.97 -4.95
CA ARG A 37 7.56 7.62 -5.76
C ARG A 37 6.16 7.46 -5.15
N ALA A 38 5.82 6.26 -4.68
CA ALA A 38 4.53 6.00 -4.06
C ALA A 38 4.44 6.51 -2.60
N SER A 39 5.57 6.57 -1.88
CA SER A 39 5.60 6.99 -0.48
C SER A 39 5.43 8.49 -0.30
N THR A 40 5.96 9.32 -1.20
CA THR A 40 5.87 10.79 -1.10
C THR A 40 4.43 11.31 -0.96
N PRO A 41 3.47 10.97 -1.84
CA PRO A 41 2.10 11.41 -1.67
C PRO A 41 1.45 10.83 -0.40
N MET A 42 1.75 9.59 -0.04
CA MET A 42 1.21 8.96 1.17
C MET A 42 1.71 9.64 2.45
N PHE A 43 2.98 10.05 2.48
CA PHE A 43 3.57 10.82 3.56
C PHE A 43 2.89 12.19 3.71
N LEU A 44 2.74 12.93 2.61
CA LEU A 44 2.07 14.24 2.60
C LEU A 44 0.58 14.14 2.99
N MET A 45 -0.10 13.09 2.53
CA MET A 45 -1.49 12.79 2.90
C MET A 45 -1.62 12.49 4.40
N SER A 46 -0.70 11.70 4.95
CA SER A 46 -0.69 11.33 6.37
C SER A 46 -0.52 12.55 7.28
N ARG A 47 0.30 13.52 6.87
CA ARG A 47 0.42 14.82 7.56
C ARG A 47 -0.94 15.54 7.67
N LYS A 48 -1.71 15.57 6.57
CA LYS A 48 -3.04 16.19 6.54
C LYS A 48 -4.05 15.41 7.37
N ILE A 49 -4.07 14.08 7.27
CA ILE A 49 -4.92 13.20 8.09
C ILE A 49 -4.68 13.46 9.58
N LYS A 50 -3.41 13.56 9.99
CA LYS A 50 -3.06 13.87 11.38
C LYS A 50 -3.60 15.22 11.82
N SER A 51 -3.52 16.25 10.97
CA SER A 51 -4.03 17.59 11.27
C SER A 51 -5.55 17.64 11.47
N LEU A 52 -6.30 16.67 10.91
CA LEU A 52 -7.72 16.48 11.17
C LEU A 52 -8.03 15.76 12.49
N GLY A 53 -7.00 15.39 13.27
CA GLY A 53 -7.15 14.65 14.52
C GLY A 53 -7.36 13.14 14.35
N VAL A 54 -7.30 12.62 13.11
CA VAL A 54 -7.41 11.20 12.82
C VAL A 54 -6.11 10.49 13.19
N LYS A 55 -6.23 9.37 13.89
CA LYS A 55 -5.08 8.58 14.39
C LYS A 55 -4.91 7.22 13.71
N MET A 56 -5.93 6.75 12.99
CA MET A 56 -5.93 5.44 12.34
C MET A 56 -6.70 5.50 11.02
N VAL A 57 -6.18 4.82 10.01
CA VAL A 57 -6.82 4.65 8.69
C VAL A 57 -6.78 3.20 8.24
N ILE A 58 -7.72 2.83 7.38
CA ILE A 58 -7.75 1.53 6.70
C ILE A 58 -7.24 1.72 5.28
N SER A 59 -6.33 0.86 4.84
CA SER A 59 -5.76 0.85 3.49
C SER A 59 -6.01 -0.50 2.81
N GLY A 60 -6.04 -0.48 1.47
CA GLY A 60 -6.27 -1.64 0.61
C GLY A 60 -5.01 -2.43 0.22
N GLU A 61 -3.85 -2.12 0.82
CA GLU A 61 -2.59 -2.82 0.52
C GLU A 61 -2.73 -4.34 0.69
N GLY A 62 -2.08 -5.11 -0.17
CA GLY A 62 -2.14 -6.57 -0.16
C GLY A 62 -3.17 -7.16 -1.12
N SER A 63 -4.14 -6.38 -1.60
CA SER A 63 -5.17 -6.88 -2.50
C SER A 63 -4.58 -7.37 -3.83
N ASP A 64 -3.70 -6.58 -4.45
CA ASP A 64 -3.12 -6.93 -5.76
C ASP A 64 -2.19 -8.13 -5.66
N GLU A 65 -1.50 -8.30 -4.53
CA GLU A 65 -0.60 -9.42 -4.27
C GLU A 65 -1.35 -10.72 -4.00
N ILE A 66 -2.52 -10.64 -3.36
CA ILE A 66 -3.37 -11.80 -3.09
C ILE A 66 -4.11 -12.23 -4.35
N PHE A 67 -4.73 -11.28 -5.07
CA PHE A 67 -5.64 -11.57 -6.18
C PHE A 67 -5.01 -11.40 -7.57
N GLY A 68 -3.71 -11.09 -7.64
CA GLY A 68 -3.02 -10.89 -8.90
C GLY A 68 -3.53 -9.68 -9.70
N GLY A 69 -3.79 -8.56 -9.03
CA GLY A 69 -4.42 -7.37 -9.63
C GLY A 69 -3.51 -6.53 -10.54
N TYR A 70 -2.19 -6.76 -10.51
CA TYR A 70 -1.28 -6.06 -11.40
C TYR A 70 -1.41 -6.52 -12.86
N LEU A 71 -1.30 -5.57 -13.80
CA LEU A 71 -1.45 -5.82 -15.23
C LEU A 71 -0.57 -6.95 -15.80
N TYR A 72 0.59 -7.22 -15.19
CA TYR A 72 1.47 -8.28 -15.68
C TYR A 72 0.95 -9.70 -15.39
N PHE A 73 0.02 -9.86 -14.44
CA PHE A 73 -0.63 -11.15 -14.18
C PHE A 73 -1.49 -11.63 -15.35
N HIS A 74 -1.97 -10.73 -16.23
CA HIS A 74 -2.61 -11.12 -17.50
C HIS A 74 -1.68 -11.93 -18.42
N LYS A 75 -0.37 -11.88 -18.18
CA LYS A 75 0.65 -12.64 -18.93
C LYS A 75 1.14 -13.87 -18.18
N ALA A 76 0.48 -14.25 -17.08
CA ALA A 76 0.84 -15.46 -16.35
C ALA A 76 0.70 -16.68 -17.27
N PRO A 77 1.72 -17.55 -17.40
CA PRO A 77 1.67 -18.68 -18.33
C PRO A 77 0.58 -19.71 -18.01
N ASN A 78 0.26 -19.88 -16.74
CA ASN A 78 -0.74 -20.82 -16.24
C ASN A 78 -1.07 -20.51 -14.76
N LYS A 79 -2.11 -21.16 -14.22
CA LYS A 79 -2.59 -20.94 -12.84
C LYS A 79 -1.56 -21.26 -11.75
N LYS A 80 -0.63 -22.19 -12.00
CA LYS A 80 0.44 -22.54 -11.05
C LYS A 80 1.46 -21.41 -10.95
N GLU A 81 1.94 -20.89 -12.09
CA GLU A 81 2.87 -19.75 -12.11
C GLU A 81 2.22 -18.49 -11.51
N PHE A 82 0.94 -18.27 -11.78
CA PHE A 82 0.15 -17.20 -11.15
C PHE A 82 0.18 -17.30 -9.61
N HIS A 83 -0.20 -18.47 -9.07
CA HIS A 83 -0.25 -18.67 -7.62
C HIS A 83 1.14 -18.64 -6.95
N GLN A 84 2.17 -19.13 -7.64
CA GLN A 84 3.54 -19.04 -7.14
C GLN A 84 4.00 -17.59 -7.05
N GLU A 85 3.65 -16.75 -8.03
CA GLU A 85 3.97 -15.34 -8.05
C GLU A 85 3.20 -14.55 -6.97
N THR A 86 1.91 -14.81 -6.75
CA THR A 86 1.15 -14.21 -5.64
C THR A 86 1.75 -14.59 -4.28
N CYS A 87 2.08 -15.87 -4.09
CA CYS A 87 2.78 -16.33 -2.88
C CYS A 87 4.14 -15.64 -2.68
N ARG A 88 4.93 -15.46 -3.75
CA ARG A 88 6.21 -14.74 -3.68
C ARG A 88 6.00 -13.28 -3.31
N LYS A 89 5.01 -12.62 -3.91
CA LYS A 89 4.65 -11.23 -3.65
C LYS A 89 4.22 -11.01 -2.21
N ILE A 90 3.30 -11.83 -1.68
CA ILE A 90 2.87 -11.76 -0.27
C ILE A 90 4.06 -11.89 0.68
N LYS A 91 4.97 -12.84 0.43
CA LYS A 91 6.18 -13.03 1.25
C LYS A 91 7.14 -11.83 1.20
N ALA A 92 7.13 -11.08 0.10
CA ALA A 92 8.03 -9.93 -0.10
C ALA A 92 7.41 -8.59 0.32
N LEU A 93 6.11 -8.53 0.64
CA LEU A 93 5.38 -7.31 1.00
C LEU A 93 6.06 -6.47 2.09
N HIS A 94 6.73 -7.12 3.05
CA HIS A 94 7.43 -6.43 4.14
C HIS A 94 8.60 -5.55 3.67
N LEU A 95 9.10 -5.75 2.45
CA LEU A 95 10.15 -4.93 1.83
C LEU A 95 9.59 -3.78 0.97
N TYR A 96 8.31 -3.85 0.60
CA TYR A 96 7.68 -2.96 -0.39
C TYR A 96 6.47 -2.25 0.22
N ASP A 97 5.25 -2.73 -0.06
CA ASP A 97 4.00 -2.03 0.24
C ASP A 97 3.74 -1.93 1.74
N CYS A 98 4.04 -2.96 2.53
CA CYS A 98 3.95 -2.86 3.99
C CYS A 98 4.98 -1.88 4.57
N LEU A 99 6.19 -1.83 4.01
CA LEU A 99 7.24 -0.90 4.43
C LEU A 99 6.77 0.54 4.23
N ARG A 100 6.31 0.85 3.01
CA ARG A 100 5.77 2.16 2.66
C ARG A 100 4.55 2.52 3.50
N ALA A 101 3.52 1.67 3.50
CA ALA A 101 2.25 1.96 4.15
C ALA A 101 2.43 2.19 5.66
N ASN A 102 3.29 1.40 6.31
CA ASN A 102 3.57 1.58 7.72
C ASN A 102 4.38 2.86 7.99
N LYS A 103 5.53 3.04 7.33
CA LYS A 103 6.46 4.12 7.67
C LYS A 103 5.96 5.49 7.21
N ALA A 104 5.32 5.59 6.05
CA ALA A 104 4.79 6.85 5.55
C ALA A 104 3.69 7.42 6.46
N THR A 105 2.80 6.57 6.98
CA THR A 105 1.75 7.01 7.92
C THR A 105 2.30 7.24 9.33
N SER A 106 3.23 6.38 9.78
CA SER A 106 3.85 6.49 11.10
C SER A 106 4.71 7.75 11.25
N ALA A 107 5.27 8.28 10.16
CA ALA A 107 5.99 9.55 10.17
C ALA A 107 5.17 10.72 10.73
N TRP A 108 3.84 10.65 10.63
CA TRP A 108 2.91 11.64 11.18
C TRP A 108 2.07 11.10 12.34
N GLY A 109 2.45 9.96 12.91
CA GLY A 109 1.74 9.33 14.02
C GLY A 109 0.31 8.92 13.66
N VAL A 110 0.14 8.32 12.47
CA VAL A 110 -1.10 7.72 11.97
C VAL A 110 -0.87 6.22 11.79
N GLU A 111 -1.72 5.41 12.43
CA GLU A 111 -1.72 3.95 12.28
C GLU A 111 -2.43 3.54 10.98
N ALA A 112 -1.79 2.72 10.15
CA ALA A 112 -2.42 2.11 8.99
C ALA A 112 -2.81 0.65 9.29
N ARG A 113 -4.05 0.28 9.00
CA ARG A 113 -4.54 -1.10 9.05
C ARG A 113 -4.80 -1.62 7.64
N VAL A 114 -4.46 -2.87 7.39
CA VAL A 114 -4.48 -3.50 6.06
C VAL A 114 -5.29 -4.80 6.10
N PRO A 115 -6.64 -4.73 6.04
CA PRO A 115 -7.50 -5.89 6.25
C PRO A 115 -7.29 -7.04 5.26
N PHE A 116 -6.84 -6.75 4.03
CA PHE A 116 -6.47 -7.79 3.07
C PHE A 116 -5.32 -8.67 3.57
N LEU A 117 -4.46 -8.15 4.45
CA LEU A 117 -3.33 -8.89 5.02
C LEU A 117 -3.66 -9.52 6.38
N ASP A 118 -4.94 -9.57 6.77
CA ASP A 118 -5.38 -10.38 7.90
C ASP A 118 -5.06 -11.86 7.66
N LYS A 119 -4.64 -12.57 8.72
CA LYS A 119 -4.20 -13.96 8.59
C LYS A 119 -5.33 -14.89 8.16
N GLU A 120 -6.53 -14.70 8.71
CA GLU A 120 -7.68 -15.54 8.37
C GLU A 120 -8.15 -15.22 6.96
N PHE A 121 -8.15 -13.95 6.57
CA PHE A 121 -8.44 -13.55 5.20
C PHE A 121 -7.47 -14.16 4.20
N ILE A 122 -6.16 -14.06 4.45
CA ILE A 122 -5.12 -14.67 3.58
C ILE A 122 -5.34 -16.18 3.49
N ASN A 123 -5.58 -16.87 4.60
CA ASN A 123 -5.78 -18.32 4.60
C ASN A 123 -6.95 -18.72 3.70
N VAL A 124 -8.06 -17.98 3.75
CA VAL A 124 -9.21 -18.22 2.89
C VAL A 124 -8.88 -17.86 1.44
N ALA A 125 -8.43 -16.64 1.17
CA ALA A 125 -8.18 -16.15 -0.19
C ALA A 125 -7.17 -17.00 -0.95
N MET A 126 -6.08 -17.42 -0.28
CA MET A 126 -5.02 -18.23 -0.89
C MET A 126 -5.39 -19.72 -1.02
N SER A 127 -6.51 -20.16 -0.46
CA SER A 127 -7.03 -21.53 -0.61
C SER A 127 -7.97 -21.70 -1.79
N ILE A 128 -8.43 -20.59 -2.39
CA ILE A 128 -9.28 -20.60 -3.58
C ILE A 128 -8.44 -21.08 -4.78
N ASP A 129 -9.03 -21.89 -5.67
CA ASP A 129 -8.33 -22.32 -6.89
C ASP A 129 -8.00 -21.08 -7.73
N PRO A 130 -6.71 -20.84 -8.06
CA PRO A 130 -6.26 -19.65 -8.81
C PRO A 130 -6.80 -19.55 -10.25
N GLU A 131 -7.63 -20.50 -10.68
CA GLU A 131 -8.39 -20.43 -11.92
C GLU A 131 -9.62 -19.51 -11.86
N TRP A 132 -10.11 -19.18 -10.66
CA TRP A 132 -11.27 -18.30 -10.43
C TRP A 132 -10.89 -16.82 -10.24
#